data_AF-A0A444VW99-F1
#
_entry.id   AF-A0A444VW99-F1
#
_cell.length_a   1.000
_cell.length_b   1.000
_cell.length_c   1.000
_cell.angle_alpha   90.00
_cell.angle_beta   90.00
_cell.angle_gamma   90.00
#
_symmetry.space_group_name_H-M   'P 1'
#
loop_
_entity.id
_entity.type
_entity.pdbx_description
1 polymer ?
#
loop_
_entity_poly.entity_id
_entity_poly.type
_entity_poly.pdbx_seq_one_letter_code
_entity_poly.pdbx_strand_id
1 'polypeptide(L)'
;MADFLIYSSYLILLINLVLYTFSFFREGKANVFFVSYLAFSTVLQFSMELVYHLGMNNLFLVNIFFIGQMIILGLFYNSLFYNKAQKIFVKISLIIALLILLVQFLIDSSQFLKFNLFGITLTSLLIVVFALVHFYNMLTENKKYYYISMGVVFYLLASTVLFLIGNLSTGLSADLKYLSWQLNAFLLIVYYLIILFEWKVSFSQKASLQN
;
A
#
# COMPACT_ATOMS: atom_id res chain seq x y z
N MET A 1 -18.24 -15.55 0.08
CA MET A 1 -16.79 -15.78 0.31
C MET A 1 -15.98 -14.51 0.06
N ALA A 2 -16.20 -13.80 -1.05
CA ALA A 2 -15.55 -12.50 -1.31
C ALA A 2 -15.85 -11.47 -0.21
N ASP A 3 -17.13 -11.31 0.18
CA ASP A 3 -17.52 -10.32 1.19
C ASP A 3 -16.87 -10.58 2.56
N PHE A 4 -16.79 -11.86 2.96
CA PHE A 4 -16.08 -12.24 4.19
C PHE A 4 -14.61 -11.82 4.15
N LEU A 5 -13.92 -12.04 3.03
CA LEU A 5 -12.52 -11.62 2.87
C LEU A 5 -12.39 -10.09 2.91
N ILE A 6 -13.27 -9.37 2.20
CA ILE A 6 -13.27 -7.91 2.13
C ILE A 6 -13.50 -7.31 3.52
N TYR A 7 -14.57 -7.70 4.21
CA TYR A 7 -14.86 -7.15 5.54
C TYR A 7 -13.83 -7.56 6.60
N SER A 8 -13.25 -8.76 6.48
CA SER A 8 -12.11 -9.14 7.33
C SER A 8 -10.91 -8.23 7.12
N SER A 9 -10.61 -7.86 5.86
CA SER A 9 -9.52 -6.93 5.55
C SER A 9 -9.75 -5.55 6.16
N TYR A 10 -11.00 -5.04 6.14
CA TYR A 10 -11.36 -3.75 6.72
C TYR A 10 -11.19 -3.75 8.23
N LEU A 11 -11.63 -4.84 8.89
CA LEU A 11 -11.49 -4.99 10.33
C LEU A 11 -10.02 -5.02 10.75
N ILE A 12 -9.18 -5.82 10.08
CA ILE A 12 -7.74 -5.92 10.39
C ILE A 12 -7.04 -4.58 10.14
N LEU A 13 -7.40 -3.87 9.06
CA LEU A 13 -6.86 -2.54 8.77
C LEU A 13 -7.22 -1.53 9.88
N LEU A 14 -8.47 -1.54 10.35
CA LEU A 14 -8.91 -0.65 11.43
C LEU A 14 -8.19 -0.96 12.74
N ILE A 15 -8.01 -2.24 13.07
CA ILE A 15 -7.21 -2.68 14.21
C ILE A 15 -5.78 -2.14 14.09
N ASN A 16 -5.13 -2.31 12.94
CA ASN A 16 -3.79 -1.78 12.68
C ASN A 16 -3.74 -0.26 12.86
N LEU A 17 -4.71 0.48 12.31
CA LEU A 17 -4.77 1.94 12.47
C LEU A 17 -4.83 2.35 13.94
N VAL A 18 -5.70 1.73 14.74
CA VAL A 18 -5.84 2.02 16.17
C VAL A 18 -4.53 1.75 16.91
N LEU A 19 -3.92 0.58 16.68
CA LEU A 19 -2.69 0.16 17.34
C LEU A 19 -1.50 1.06 17.01
N TYR A 20 -1.28 1.38 15.74
CA TYR A 20 -0.19 2.28 15.31
C TYR A 20 -0.42 3.72 15.77
N THR A 21 -1.66 4.19 15.76
CA THR A 21 -2.02 5.53 16.28
C THR A 21 -1.73 5.63 17.77
N PHE A 22 -2.10 4.61 18.55
CA PHE A 22 -1.79 4.55 19.97
C PHE A 22 -0.28 4.55 20.23
N SER A 23 0.49 3.73 19.51
CA SER A 23 1.95 3.70 19.62
C SER A 23 2.62 5.00 19.16
N PHE A 24 1.99 5.77 18.26
CA PHE A 24 2.46 7.09 17.87
C PHE A 24 2.29 8.11 18.99
N PHE A 25 1.07 8.29 19.50
CA PHE A 25 0.78 9.33 20.50
C PHE A 25 1.33 9.00 21.88
N ARG A 26 1.32 7.73 22.30
CA ARG A 26 1.67 7.36 23.67
C ARG A 26 3.15 7.02 23.84
N GLU A 27 3.78 6.44 22.81
CA GLU A 27 5.17 5.97 22.91
C GLU A 27 6.15 6.73 22.01
N GLY A 28 5.65 7.52 21.04
CA GLY A 28 6.50 8.24 20.08
C GLY A 28 7.34 7.33 19.17
N LYS A 29 7.02 6.03 19.12
CA LYS A 29 7.84 5.02 18.40
C LYS A 29 7.38 4.77 16.96
N ALA A 30 6.08 4.92 16.70
CA ALA A 30 5.53 4.68 15.37
C ALA A 30 5.86 5.85 14.41
N ASN A 31 6.04 5.54 13.14
CA ASN A 31 6.34 6.54 12.12
C ASN A 31 5.06 7.26 11.67
N VAL A 32 5.06 8.59 11.70
CA VAL A 32 3.89 9.41 11.33
C VAL A 32 3.39 9.13 9.91
N PHE A 33 4.28 8.95 8.94
CA PHE A 33 3.88 8.70 7.55
C PHE A 33 3.23 7.32 7.41
N PHE A 34 3.65 6.35 8.21
CA PHE A 34 3.01 5.03 8.20
C PHE A 34 1.61 5.06 8.85
N VAL A 35 1.44 5.80 9.94
CA VAL A 35 0.12 6.03 10.55
C VAL A 35 -0.81 6.73 9.55
N SER A 36 -0.30 7.76 8.87
CA SER A 36 -1.03 8.45 7.79
C SER A 36 -1.40 7.51 6.64
N TYR A 37 -0.55 6.55 6.29
CA TYR A 37 -0.84 5.54 5.26
C TYR A 37 -1.99 4.62 5.68
N LEU A 38 -2.01 4.15 6.93
CA LEU A 38 -3.11 3.32 7.43
C LEU A 38 -4.42 4.12 7.48
N ALA A 39 -4.37 5.38 7.93
CA ALA A 39 -5.53 6.26 7.98
C ALA A 39 -6.09 6.51 6.57
N PHE A 40 -5.21 6.88 5.62
CA PHE A 40 -5.56 7.06 4.22
C PHE A 40 -6.18 5.79 3.62
N SER A 41 -5.55 4.63 3.85
CA SER A 41 -6.05 3.36 3.33
C SER A 41 -7.44 3.03 3.88
N THR A 42 -7.67 3.31 5.16
CA THR A 42 -8.96 3.08 5.84
C THR A 42 -10.04 3.95 5.23
N VAL A 43 -9.78 5.26 5.11
CA VAL A 43 -10.73 6.22 4.53
C VAL A 43 -11.08 5.84 3.09
N LEU A 44 -10.08 5.51 2.27
CA LEU A 44 -10.31 5.17 0.87
C LEU A 44 -11.08 3.86 0.71
N GLN A 45 -10.81 2.83 1.54
CA GLN A 45 -11.58 1.58 1.49
C GLN A 45 -13.04 1.78 1.86
N PHE A 46 -13.34 2.48 2.96
CA PHE A 46 -14.72 2.78 3.32
C PHE A 46 -15.41 3.66 2.27
N SER A 47 -14.69 4.61 1.67
CA SER A 47 -15.22 5.44 0.58
C SER A 47 -15.57 4.60 -0.65
N MET A 48 -14.71 3.64 -1.03
CA MET A 48 -14.94 2.74 -2.17
C MET A 48 -16.17 1.85 -1.96
N GLU A 49 -16.36 1.35 -0.74
CA GLU A 49 -17.52 0.53 -0.37
C GLU A 49 -18.81 1.36 -0.34
N LEU A 50 -18.75 2.58 0.22
CA LEU A 50 -19.89 3.49 0.23
C LEU A 50 -20.36 3.82 -1.19
N VAL A 51 -19.43 4.17 -2.09
CA VAL A 51 -19.72 4.46 -3.50
C VAL A 51 -20.29 3.23 -4.21
N TYR A 52 -19.78 2.04 -3.90
CA TYR A 52 -20.32 0.78 -4.43
C TYR A 52 -21.78 0.56 -4.01
N HIS A 53 -22.12 0.74 -2.73
CA HIS A 53 -23.51 0.62 -2.25
C HIS A 53 -24.45 1.69 -2.79
N LEU A 54 -23.93 2.86 -3.17
CA LEU A 54 -24.70 3.90 -3.87
C LEU A 54 -24.91 3.58 -5.37
N GLY A 55 -24.43 2.44 -5.86
CA GLY A 55 -24.56 2.02 -7.27
C GLY A 55 -23.67 2.82 -8.23
N MET A 56 -22.68 3.54 -7.69
CA MET A 56 -21.77 4.39 -8.46
C MET A 56 -20.46 3.65 -8.76
N ASN A 57 -19.79 4.07 -9.84
CA ASN A 57 -18.50 3.52 -10.20
C ASN A 57 -17.39 4.06 -9.27
N ASN A 58 -16.68 3.16 -8.58
CA ASN A 58 -15.61 3.48 -7.64
C ASN A 58 -14.19 3.46 -8.24
N LEU A 59 -14.03 3.24 -9.54
CA LEU A 59 -12.71 3.14 -10.20
C LEU A 59 -11.85 4.40 -10.05
N PHE A 60 -12.47 5.58 -9.95
CA PHE A 60 -11.73 6.82 -9.68
C PHE A 60 -11.07 6.80 -8.30
N LEU A 61 -11.73 6.22 -7.28
CA LEU A 61 -11.16 6.05 -5.95
C LEU A 61 -10.03 5.02 -5.94
N VAL A 62 -10.09 4.01 -6.80
CA VAL A 62 -8.98 3.06 -7.00
C VAL A 62 -7.73 3.80 -7.49
N ASN A 63 -7.88 4.68 -8.50
CA ASN A 63 -6.76 5.50 -8.98
C ASN A 63 -6.22 6.44 -7.90
N ILE A 64 -7.10 7.10 -7.14
CA ILE A 64 -6.69 7.93 -5.99
C ILE A 64 -5.94 7.11 -4.95
N PHE A 65 -6.40 5.89 -4.65
CA PHE A 65 -5.78 4.99 -3.70
C PHE A 65 -4.34 4.65 -4.10
N PHE A 66 -4.09 4.21 -5.34
CA PHE A 66 -2.73 3.86 -5.78
C PHE A 66 -1.77 5.05 -5.83
N ILE A 67 -2.25 6.21 -6.29
CA ILE A 67 -1.44 7.44 -6.31
C ILE A 67 -1.12 7.91 -4.89
N GLY A 68 -2.12 7.96 -4.01
CA GLY A 68 -1.94 8.34 -2.61
C GLY A 68 -1.06 7.34 -1.85
N GLN A 69 -1.24 6.03 -2.09
CA GLN A 69 -0.39 4.98 -1.54
C GLN A 69 1.08 5.20 -1.93
N MET A 70 1.36 5.50 -3.21
CA MET A 70 2.72 5.81 -3.66
C MET A 70 3.32 7.01 -2.95
N ILE A 71 2.57 8.11 -2.84
CA ILE A 71 3.05 9.32 -2.18
C ILE A 71 3.36 9.03 -0.72
N ILE A 72 2.41 8.47 0.03
CA ILE A 72 2.55 8.31 1.48
C ILE A 72 3.60 7.25 1.82
N LEU A 73 3.62 6.10 1.12
CA LEU A 73 4.66 5.09 1.33
C LEU A 73 6.03 5.58 0.86
N GLY A 74 6.10 6.40 -0.20
CA GLY A 74 7.33 7.07 -0.60
C GLY A 74 7.85 8.01 0.50
N LEU A 75 6.98 8.82 1.10
CA LEU A 75 7.35 9.67 2.25
C LEU A 75 7.79 8.85 3.47
N PHE A 76 7.11 7.73 3.73
CA PHE A 76 7.52 6.77 4.76
C PHE A 76 8.94 6.26 4.51
N TYR A 77 9.26 5.73 3.34
CA TYR A 77 10.62 5.27 3.04
C TYR A 77 11.67 6.39 3.09
N ASN A 78 11.35 7.57 2.54
CA ASN A 78 12.21 8.74 2.63
C ASN A 78 12.51 9.15 4.09
N SER A 79 11.59 8.91 5.02
CA SER A 79 11.81 9.16 6.45
C SER A 79 12.69 8.12 7.14
N LEU A 80 12.79 6.90 6.58
CA LEU A 80 13.62 5.82 7.11
C LEU A 80 15.08 5.91 6.64
N PHE A 81 15.32 6.54 5.50
CA PHE A 81 16.68 6.64 4.95
C PHE A 81 17.50 7.69 5.70
N TYR A 82 18.79 7.41 5.95
CA TYR A 82 19.72 8.42 6.49
C TYR A 82 20.49 9.13 5.38
N ASN A 83 20.83 8.42 4.30
CA ASN A 83 21.58 8.95 3.17
C ASN A 83 20.78 10.01 2.40
N LYS A 84 21.36 11.21 2.25
CA LYS A 84 20.77 12.33 1.51
C LYS A 84 20.48 11.97 0.04
N ALA A 85 21.34 11.21 -0.61
CA ALA A 85 21.16 10.81 -2.00
C ALA A 85 19.91 9.94 -2.18
N GLN A 86 19.66 9.00 -1.28
CA GLN A 86 18.46 8.15 -1.31
C GLN A 86 17.18 8.96 -1.04
N LYS A 87 17.23 9.94 -0.13
CA LYS A 87 16.11 10.87 0.10
C LYS A 87 15.76 11.68 -1.15
N ILE A 88 16.79 12.22 -1.81
CA ILE A 88 16.64 12.97 -3.05
C ILE A 88 16.07 12.07 -4.15
N PHE A 89 16.60 10.85 -4.28
CA PHE A 89 16.10 9.85 -5.21
C PHE A 89 14.60 9.61 -5.04
N VAL A 90 14.12 9.32 -3.81
CA VAL A 90 12.68 9.11 -3.56
C VAL A 90 11.86 10.32 -3.99
N LYS A 91 12.26 11.54 -3.60
CA LYS A 91 11.52 12.76 -3.94
C LYS A 91 11.45 13.01 -5.44
N ILE A 92 12.59 12.89 -6.13
CA ILE A 92 12.65 13.07 -7.59
C ILE A 92 11.79 12.02 -8.29
N SER A 93 11.90 10.74 -7.89
CA SER A 93 11.09 9.67 -8.47
C SER A 93 9.59 9.88 -8.26
N LEU A 94 9.16 10.35 -7.07
CA LEU A 94 7.77 10.70 -6.82
C LEU A 94 7.29 11.84 -7.72
N ILE A 95 8.08 12.92 -7.85
CA ILE A 95 7.75 14.06 -8.72
C ILE A 95 7.63 13.60 -10.17
N ILE A 96 8.59 12.82 -10.67
CA ILE A 96 8.58 12.31 -12.04
C ILE A 96 7.35 11.42 -12.27
N ALA A 97 7.04 10.48 -11.36
CA ALA A 97 5.88 9.62 -11.49
C ALA A 97 4.56 10.42 -11.51
N LEU A 98 4.43 11.45 -10.66
CA LEU A 98 3.26 12.32 -10.66
C LEU A 98 3.14 13.13 -11.96
N LEU A 99 4.25 13.62 -12.50
CA LEU A 99 4.26 14.32 -13.79
C LEU A 99 3.84 13.39 -14.94
N ILE A 100 4.35 12.14 -14.96
CA ILE A 100 3.95 11.14 -15.95
C ILE A 100 2.43 10.89 -15.90
N LEU A 101 1.88 10.69 -14.70
CA LEU A 101 0.44 10.46 -14.52
C LEU A 101 -0.39 11.70 -14.87
N LEU A 102 0.08 12.90 -14.50
CA LEU A 102 -0.58 14.15 -14.85
C LEU A 102 -0.68 14.31 -16.36
N VAL A 103 0.44 14.12 -17.08
CA VAL A 103 0.48 14.17 -18.55
C VAL A 103 -0.47 13.12 -19.14
N GLN A 104 -0.49 11.90 -18.60
CA GLN A 104 -1.42 10.86 -19.03
C GLN A 104 -2.89 11.30 -18.89
N PHE A 105 -3.27 11.90 -17.76
CA PHE A 105 -4.64 12.36 -17.51
C PHE A 105 -5.03 13.61 -18.31
N LEU A 106 -4.05 14.44 -18.70
CA LEU A 106 -4.27 15.58 -19.60
C LEU A 106 -4.50 15.11 -21.05
N ILE A 107 -3.81 14.06 -21.49
CA ILE A 107 -3.97 13.48 -22.83
C ILE A 107 -5.29 12.71 -22.94
N ASP A 108 -5.60 11.87 -21.95
CA ASP A 108 -6.85 11.10 -21.89
C ASP A 108 -7.41 11.11 -20.46
N SER A 109 -8.30 12.06 -20.19
CA SER A 109 -8.95 12.19 -18.88
C SER A 109 -9.85 11.00 -18.54
N SER A 110 -10.25 10.19 -19.52
CA SER A 110 -11.04 8.98 -19.24
C SER A 110 -10.24 7.91 -18.48
N GLN A 111 -8.89 7.97 -18.53
CA GLN A 111 -8.03 7.06 -17.77
C GLN A 111 -8.21 7.22 -16.26
N PHE A 112 -8.56 8.42 -15.77
CA PHE A 112 -8.81 8.64 -14.36
C PHE A 112 -10.10 7.99 -13.85
N LEU A 113 -11.08 7.78 -14.75
CA LEU A 113 -12.37 7.15 -14.43
C LEU A 113 -12.39 5.64 -14.71
N LYS A 114 -11.33 5.12 -15.33
CA LYS A 114 -11.16 3.70 -15.67
C LYS A 114 -10.10 3.07 -14.78
N PHE A 115 -10.01 1.74 -14.84
CA PHE A 115 -8.92 1.00 -14.19
C PHE A 115 -7.60 1.27 -14.92
N ASN A 116 -6.81 2.25 -14.46
CA ASN A 116 -5.56 2.66 -15.11
C ASN A 116 -4.42 1.68 -14.78
N LEU A 117 -4.37 0.56 -15.52
CA LEU A 117 -3.38 -0.49 -15.32
C LEU A 117 -1.93 0.02 -15.38
N PHE A 118 -1.65 0.97 -16.28
CA PHE A 118 -0.34 1.60 -16.37
C PHE A 118 0.00 2.36 -15.08
N GLY A 119 -0.91 3.21 -14.61
CA GLY A 119 -0.69 3.98 -13.38
C GLY A 119 -0.54 3.10 -12.15
N ILE A 120 -1.34 2.03 -12.03
CA ILE A 120 -1.23 1.04 -10.96
C ILE A 120 0.14 0.36 -10.98
N THR A 121 0.60 -0.05 -12.17
CA THR A 121 1.89 -0.73 -12.32
C THR A 121 3.05 0.21 -11.99
N LEU A 122 3.04 1.44 -12.52
CA LEU A 122 4.07 2.46 -12.27
C LEU A 122 4.19 2.78 -10.78
N THR A 123 3.06 3.09 -10.13
CA THR A 123 3.02 3.44 -8.71
C THR A 123 3.48 2.28 -7.83
N SER A 124 3.00 1.05 -8.09
CA SER A 124 3.35 -0.13 -7.30
C SER A 124 4.83 -0.49 -7.43
N LEU A 125 5.36 -0.54 -8.65
CA LEU A 125 6.78 -0.85 -8.87
C LEU A 125 7.70 0.20 -8.25
N LEU A 126 7.31 1.48 -8.26
CA LEU A 126 8.12 2.52 -7.65
C LEU A 126 8.24 2.34 -6.12
N ILE A 127 7.13 2.00 -5.45
CA ILE A 127 7.14 1.70 -4.02
C ILE A 127 8.00 0.46 -3.74
N VAL A 128 7.90 -0.59 -4.58
CA VAL A 128 8.74 -1.79 -4.47
C VAL A 128 10.22 -1.41 -4.55
N VAL A 129 10.63 -0.55 -5.48
CA VAL A 129 12.01 -0.05 -5.56
C VAL A 129 12.43 0.63 -4.26
N PHE A 130 11.59 1.48 -3.67
CA PHE A 130 11.90 2.10 -2.37
C PHE A 130 12.04 1.07 -1.24
N ALA A 131 11.18 0.05 -1.22
CA ALA A 131 11.26 -1.03 -0.25
C ALA A 131 12.54 -1.88 -0.42
N LEU A 132 13.00 -2.10 -1.65
CA LEU A 132 14.28 -2.78 -1.94
C LEU A 132 15.49 -1.96 -1.49
N VAL A 133 15.47 -0.63 -1.70
CA VAL A 133 16.51 0.26 -1.15
C VAL A 133 16.52 0.20 0.38
N HIS A 134 15.35 0.11 1.01
CA HIS A 134 15.25 -0.08 2.45
C HIS A 134 15.91 -1.39 2.91
N PHE A 135 15.66 -2.50 2.21
CA PHE A 135 16.34 -3.76 2.50
C PHE A 135 17.85 -3.69 2.32
N TYR A 136 18.32 -3.00 1.28
CA TYR A 136 19.75 -2.79 1.08
C TYR A 136 20.38 -2.07 2.28
N ASN A 137 19.75 -1.01 2.79
CA ASN A 137 20.27 -0.29 3.97
C ASN A 137 20.29 -1.17 5.23
N MET A 138 19.32 -2.07 5.38
CA MET A 138 19.26 -3.01 6.51
C MET A 138 20.37 -4.07 6.52
N LEU A 139 21.15 -4.21 5.45
CA LEU A 139 22.35 -5.04 5.46
C LEU A 139 23.42 -4.47 6.41
N THR A 140 23.40 -3.15 6.63
CA THR A 140 24.37 -2.42 7.46
C THR A 140 23.74 -1.74 8.67
N GLU A 141 22.41 -1.58 8.70
CA GLU A 141 21.68 -0.82 9.71
C GLU A 141 20.65 -1.68 10.49
N ASN A 142 20.04 -1.09 11.53
CA ASN A 142 19.00 -1.74 12.33
C ASN A 142 17.74 -2.07 11.51
N LYS A 143 17.15 -3.24 11.76
CA LYS A 143 15.98 -3.80 11.05
C LYS A 143 14.64 -3.14 11.45
N LYS A 144 14.54 -1.81 11.42
CA LYS A 144 13.28 -1.09 11.73
C LYS A 144 12.27 -1.26 10.59
N TYR A 145 11.02 -1.63 10.88
CA TYR A 145 9.97 -1.78 9.84
C TYR A 145 10.27 -2.85 8.79
N TYR A 146 11.00 -3.91 9.17
CA TYR A 146 11.43 -4.96 8.25
C TYR A 146 10.25 -5.75 7.67
N TYR A 147 9.32 -6.21 8.52
CA TYR A 147 8.18 -6.99 8.05
C TYR A 147 7.20 -6.12 7.26
N ILE A 148 7.09 -4.83 7.57
CA ILE A 148 6.33 -3.89 6.71
C ILE A 148 6.92 -3.83 5.31
N SER A 149 8.24 -3.65 5.16
CA SER A 149 8.87 -3.68 3.83
C SER A 149 8.66 -5.00 3.09
N MET A 150 8.72 -6.13 3.81
CA MET A 150 8.45 -7.45 3.24
C MET A 150 7.02 -7.57 2.76
N GLY A 151 6.05 -7.17 3.58
CA GLY A 151 4.64 -7.14 3.24
C GLY A 151 4.36 -6.26 2.03
N VAL A 152 4.96 -5.07 1.97
CA VAL A 152 4.82 -4.13 0.84
C VAL A 152 5.31 -4.77 -0.46
N VAL A 153 6.53 -5.33 -0.47
CA VAL A 153 7.09 -5.97 -1.68
C VAL A 153 6.23 -7.16 -2.11
N PHE A 154 5.92 -8.05 -1.17
CA PHE A 154 5.13 -9.25 -1.44
C PHE A 154 3.75 -8.91 -2.00
N TYR A 155 3.01 -8.04 -1.33
CA TYR A 155 1.67 -7.65 -1.72
C TYR A 155 1.69 -6.92 -3.07
N LEU A 156 2.50 -5.87 -3.23
CA LEU A 156 2.47 -5.05 -4.44
C LEU A 156 2.92 -5.81 -5.68
N LEU A 157 3.93 -6.68 -5.58
CA LEU A 157 4.34 -7.49 -6.72
C LEU A 157 3.25 -8.50 -7.10
N ALA A 158 2.73 -9.24 -6.12
CA ALA A 158 1.71 -10.25 -6.36
C ALA A 158 0.41 -9.62 -6.90
N SER A 159 -0.06 -8.52 -6.31
CA SER A 159 -1.26 -7.79 -6.77
C SER A 159 -1.08 -7.24 -8.17
N THR A 160 0.08 -6.63 -8.48
CA THR A 160 0.35 -6.05 -9.79
C THR A 160 0.35 -7.13 -10.88
N VAL A 161 0.94 -8.29 -10.61
CA VAL A 161 0.88 -9.44 -11.54
C VAL A 161 -0.56 -9.90 -11.76
N LEU A 162 -1.37 -10.01 -10.70
CA LEU A 162 -2.79 -10.37 -10.83
C LEU A 162 -3.57 -9.34 -11.65
N PHE A 163 -3.32 -8.05 -11.48
CA PHE A 163 -3.96 -6.99 -12.25
C PHE A 163 -3.56 -7.01 -13.72
N LEU A 164 -2.27 -7.25 -14.02
CA LEU A 164 -1.78 -7.39 -15.39
C LEU A 164 -2.46 -8.57 -16.08
N ILE A 165 -2.47 -9.75 -15.45
CA ILE A 165 -3.13 -10.94 -16.00
C ILE A 165 -4.63 -10.71 -16.18
N GLY A 166 -5.32 -10.20 -15.16
CA GLY A 166 -6.76 -10.00 -15.19
C GLY A 166 -7.25 -8.99 -16.24
N ASN A 167 -6.40 -8.03 -16.63
CA ASN A 167 -6.77 -6.97 -17.57
C ASN A 167 -6.17 -7.12 -18.98
N LEU A 168 -5.00 -7.75 -19.15
CA LEU A 168 -4.37 -7.93 -20.47
C LEU A 168 -4.86 -9.19 -21.18
N SER A 169 -5.38 -10.17 -20.44
CA SER A 169 -5.93 -11.38 -21.04
C SER A 169 -7.33 -11.12 -21.60
N THR A 170 -7.39 -10.65 -22.84
CA THR A 170 -8.63 -10.35 -23.59
C THR A 170 -9.52 -11.58 -23.81
N GLY A 171 -8.96 -12.80 -23.74
CA GLY A 171 -9.68 -14.07 -23.84
C GLY A 171 -9.93 -14.79 -22.49
N LEU A 172 -9.64 -14.16 -21.35
CA LEU A 172 -9.83 -14.79 -20.04
C LEU A 172 -11.31 -14.87 -19.69
N SER A 173 -11.78 -16.05 -19.25
CA SER A 173 -13.16 -16.23 -18.78
C SER A 173 -13.48 -15.30 -17.61
N ALA A 174 -14.76 -14.97 -17.43
CA ALA A 174 -15.23 -14.17 -16.30
C ALA A 174 -14.80 -14.77 -14.95
N ASP A 175 -14.78 -16.10 -14.86
CA ASP A 175 -14.36 -16.84 -13.66
C ASP A 175 -12.90 -16.58 -13.30
N LEU A 176 -12.00 -16.53 -14.28
CA LEU A 176 -10.59 -16.27 -14.04
C LEU A 176 -10.34 -14.81 -13.63
N LYS A 177 -11.10 -13.85 -14.20
CA LYS A 177 -11.06 -12.46 -13.74
C LYS A 177 -11.53 -12.36 -12.29
N TYR A 178 -12.63 -13.01 -11.96
CA TYR A 178 -13.16 -13.07 -10.61
C TYR A 178 -12.17 -13.71 -9.62
N LEU A 179 -11.50 -14.80 -10.03
CA LEU A 179 -10.45 -15.45 -9.25
C LEU A 179 -9.29 -14.49 -8.96
N SER A 180 -8.82 -13.72 -9.94
CA SER A 180 -7.76 -12.71 -9.73
C SER A 180 -8.15 -11.67 -8.68
N TRP A 181 -9.41 -11.22 -8.69
CA TRP A 181 -9.93 -10.30 -7.66
C TRP A 181 -9.99 -10.94 -6.28
N GLN A 182 -10.46 -12.19 -6.18
CA GLN A 182 -10.50 -12.92 -4.91
C GLN A 182 -9.09 -13.17 -4.33
N LEU A 183 -8.14 -13.56 -5.18
CA LEU A 183 -6.74 -13.75 -4.78
C LEU A 183 -6.13 -12.43 -4.31
N ASN A 184 -6.42 -11.32 -4.99
CA ASN A 184 -5.98 -10.00 -4.54
C ASN A 184 -6.54 -9.62 -3.16
N ALA A 185 -7.84 -9.88 -2.91
CA ALA A 185 -8.44 -9.65 -1.60
C ALA A 185 -7.80 -10.51 -0.50
N PHE A 186 -7.47 -11.77 -0.81
CA PHE A 186 -6.71 -12.63 0.10
C PHE A 186 -5.30 -12.10 0.38
N LEU A 187 -4.57 -11.68 -0.64
CA LEU A 187 -3.22 -11.08 -0.50
C LEU A 187 -3.26 -9.82 0.37
N LEU A 188 -4.32 -9.02 0.26
CA LEU A 188 -4.51 -7.83 1.08
C LEU A 188 -4.66 -8.18 2.58
N ILE A 189 -5.41 -9.25 2.90
CA ILE A 189 -5.50 -9.74 4.28
C ILE A 189 -4.12 -10.16 4.79
N VAL A 190 -3.38 -10.95 4.00
CA VAL A 190 -2.02 -11.39 4.36
C VAL A 190 -1.13 -10.18 4.62
N TYR A 191 -1.20 -9.15 3.77
CA TYR A 191 -0.48 -7.90 3.95
C TYR A 191 -0.81 -7.21 5.28
N TYR A 192 -2.10 -7.07 5.61
CA TYR A 192 -2.51 -6.45 6.88
C TYR A 192 -2.17 -7.28 8.11
N LEU A 193 -2.13 -8.62 7.99
CA LEU A 193 -1.62 -9.49 9.04
C LEU A 193 -0.11 -9.32 9.26
N ILE A 194 0.67 -9.13 8.19
CA ILE A 194 2.10 -8.82 8.28
C ILE A 194 2.32 -7.48 8.99
N ILE A 195 1.51 -6.45 8.68
CA ILE A 195 1.57 -5.16 9.38
C ILE A 195 1.26 -5.33 10.87
N LEU A 196 0.23 -6.13 11.21
CA LEU A 196 -0.13 -6.42 12.58
C LEU A 196 0.99 -7.16 13.32
N PHE A 197 1.65 -8.09 12.64
CA PHE A 197 2.80 -8.81 13.17
C PHE A 197 4.00 -7.90 13.43
N GLU A 198 4.34 -7.00 12.50
CA GLU A 198 5.36 -5.97 12.71
C GLU A 198 5.06 -5.15 13.96
N TRP A 199 3.80 -4.70 14.13
CA TRP A 199 3.44 -3.93 15.31
C TRP A 199 3.68 -4.69 16.60
N LYS A 200 3.32 -5.98 16.61
CA LYS A 200 3.52 -6.85 17.77
C LYS A 200 5.00 -7.01 18.11
N VAL A 201 5.85 -7.22 17.12
CA VAL A 201 7.30 -7.40 17.31
C VAL A 201 7.98 -6.08 17.71
N SER A 202 7.60 -4.97 17.07
CA SER A 202 8.32 -3.69 17.19
C SER A 202 7.82 -2.79 18.34
N PHE A 203 6.55 -2.94 18.77
CA PHE A 203 5.94 -2.04 19.76
C PHE A 203 5.22 -2.75 20.91
N SER A 204 4.66 -3.95 20.70
CA SER A 204 3.88 -4.62 21.76
C SER A 204 4.72 -5.19 22.91
N GLN A 205 6.01 -5.46 22.70
CA GLN A 205 6.88 -5.90 23.79
C GLN A 205 7.32 -4.72 24.66
N LYS A 206 6.61 -4.52 25.77
CA LYS A 206 7.18 -3.88 26.96
C LYS A 206 8.34 -4.76 27.48
N ALA A 207 9.52 -4.16 27.59
CA ALA A 207 10.46 -4.31 28.71
C ALA A 207 10.28 -5.57 29.59
N SER A 208 10.72 -6.74 29.13
CA SER A 208 10.88 -7.94 29.97
C SER A 208 12.32 -8.45 30.00
N LEU A 209 13.30 -7.59 29.73
CA LEU A 209 14.74 -7.90 29.80
C LEU A 209 15.54 -6.77 30.50
N GLN A 210 14.99 -6.22 31.58
CA GLN A 210 15.77 -5.49 32.58
C GLN A 210 15.25 -5.90 33.95
N ASN A 211 15.73 -7.04 34.45
CA ASN A 211 15.89 -7.38 35.86
C ASN A 211 17.09 -8.32 35.94
#